data_AF-A0AA48RF62-F1
#
_entry.id   AF-A0AA48RF62-F1
#
_cell.length_a   1.000
_cell.length_b   1.000
_cell.length_c   1.000
_cell.angle_alpha   90.00
_cell.angle_beta   90.00
_cell.angle_gamma   90.00
#
_symmetry.space_group_name_H-M   'P 1'
#
loop_
_entity.id
_entity.type
_entity.pdbx_description
1 polymer ?
#
loop_
_entity_poly.entity_id
_entity_poly.type
_entity_poly.pdbx_seq_one_letter_code
_entity_poly.pdbx_strand_id
1 'polypeptide(L)'
;MSIKNSGYQFAWPNPEARTYRPSLELSPPGKVDLRPLMTPVENQGELQSCTANAIAGAYEYLIKKHTGAHVDLSRLFIYYNARWRNGEQREDCGSVIQYGMESLRNFGACDEKVWPYKSAAVLEQPKKRSYTQAEKFRVLDMQKVDVHLDHWRHCLAEGYPIVFGCALFESFDDCNRRHGVVPMPDPQAVARGEHGRHAMLCVGYSDVDRVFIVRNSWGDDWGDGGYCYMPYNYLMSEKLNGGDCWMLRGEEHLPQPDEGWVADGRPLLRGVDHSLINRYRPDAYDFIELLFFGRDDDFHYSEDVSSDYVEFYESVESEVTFIEDSESYSSFESEETEEDSEETLEEESHEEEESEEEEESEEEEDEGEGDEDEDEEDEEEEEEEEGSDDAEEEEDSGDDDSDDSDDDDGDDD
;
A
#
# COMPACT_ATOMS: atom_id res chain seq x y z
N MET A 1 -19.77 -14.50 5.47
CA MET A 1 -18.46 -14.31 4.84
C MET A 1 -17.55 -13.68 5.87
N SER A 2 -16.42 -14.31 6.17
CA SER A 2 -15.44 -13.75 7.09
C SER A 2 -14.71 -12.62 6.39
N ILE A 3 -14.73 -11.41 6.96
CA ILE A 3 -14.07 -10.21 6.43
C ILE A 3 -12.53 -10.27 6.70
N LYS A 4 -12.03 -11.39 7.23
CA LYS A 4 -10.65 -11.60 7.69
C LYS A 4 -9.56 -11.59 6.61
N ASN A 5 -9.90 -11.55 5.33
CA ASN A 5 -8.94 -11.50 4.21
C ASN A 5 -8.91 -10.10 3.57
N SER A 6 -8.79 -9.06 4.38
CA SER A 6 -8.76 -7.67 3.93
C SER A 6 -7.59 -6.96 4.59
N GLY A 7 -6.78 -6.26 3.80
CA GLY A 7 -5.69 -5.45 4.34
C GLY A 7 -6.11 -4.29 5.23
N TYR A 8 -7.39 -3.92 5.16
CA TYR A 8 -7.98 -2.90 6.00
C TYR A 8 -8.90 -3.52 7.06
N GLN A 9 -8.53 -3.31 8.32
CA GLN A 9 -9.33 -3.60 9.49
C GLN A 9 -9.96 -2.30 10.02
N PHE A 10 -11.29 -2.25 10.10
CA PHE A 10 -11.99 -1.10 10.66
C PHE A 10 -11.79 -1.06 12.17
N ALA A 11 -11.48 0.13 12.69
CA ALA A 11 -11.59 0.41 14.11
C ALA A 11 -12.27 1.75 14.36
N TRP A 12 -13.02 1.83 15.47
CA TRP A 12 -13.47 3.11 15.98
C TRP A 12 -12.26 3.95 16.38
N PRO A 13 -12.23 5.25 16.08
CA PRO A 13 -11.09 6.10 16.42
C PRO A 13 -10.89 6.15 17.93
N ASN A 14 -9.64 6.34 18.36
CA ASN A 14 -9.34 6.72 19.73
C ASN A 14 -10.27 7.88 20.16
N PRO A 15 -11.02 7.77 21.28
CA PRO A 15 -11.88 8.83 21.77
C PRO A 15 -11.17 10.17 22.00
N GLU A 16 -9.86 10.15 22.25
CA GLU A 16 -9.00 11.32 22.43
C GLU A 16 -8.36 11.82 21.13
N ALA A 17 -8.60 11.15 20.00
CA ALA A 17 -8.06 11.56 18.70
C ALA A 17 -8.53 12.98 18.36
N ARG A 18 -7.56 13.84 18.01
CA ARG A 18 -7.87 15.18 17.51
C ARG A 18 -8.67 15.07 16.23
N THR A 19 -9.75 15.83 16.14
CA THR A 19 -10.53 15.94 14.90
C THR A 19 -10.08 17.16 14.12
N TYR A 20 -9.90 16.98 12.81
CA TYR A 20 -9.65 18.06 11.87
C TYR A 20 -10.81 19.07 11.88
N ARG A 21 -10.47 20.35 11.77
CA ARG A 21 -11.42 21.46 11.68
C ARG A 21 -10.98 22.37 10.54
N PRO A 22 -11.85 22.61 9.53
CA PRO A 22 -11.54 23.49 8.43
C PRO A 22 -11.12 24.89 8.88
N SER A 23 -10.15 25.49 8.18
CA SER A 23 -9.86 26.90 8.32
C SER A 23 -11.06 27.75 7.87
N LEU A 24 -11.42 28.74 8.68
CA LEU A 24 -12.49 29.71 8.34
C LEU A 24 -12.05 30.75 7.31
N GLU A 25 -10.74 30.84 7.05
CA GLU A 25 -10.15 31.84 6.16
C GLU A 25 -10.02 31.34 4.72
N LEU A 26 -10.06 30.01 4.52
CA LEU A 26 -9.93 29.38 3.22
C LEU A 26 -11.30 29.14 2.59
N SER A 27 -11.47 29.55 1.33
CA SER A 27 -12.59 29.10 0.51
C SER A 27 -12.08 28.07 -0.51
N PRO A 28 -12.48 26.80 -0.41
CA PRO A 28 -11.95 25.76 -1.29
C PRO A 28 -12.39 26.00 -2.75
N PRO A 29 -11.49 25.84 -3.73
CA PRO A 29 -11.82 26.00 -5.15
C PRO A 29 -12.79 24.92 -5.61
N GLY A 30 -13.33 25.05 -6.83
CA GLY A 30 -14.21 24.03 -7.42
C GLY A 30 -13.50 22.71 -7.75
N LYS A 31 -12.17 22.70 -7.76
CA LYS A 31 -11.35 21.53 -8.10
C LYS A 31 -9.96 21.64 -7.47
N VAL A 32 -9.51 20.54 -6.88
CA VAL A 32 -8.16 20.36 -6.33
C VAL A 32 -7.57 19.07 -6.89
N ASP A 33 -6.32 19.12 -7.32
CA ASP A 33 -5.58 17.96 -7.82
C ASP A 33 -4.16 17.95 -7.24
N LEU A 34 -3.91 17.07 -6.27
CA LEU A 34 -2.61 16.94 -5.60
C LEU A 34 -1.66 15.97 -6.30
N ARG A 35 -2.09 15.31 -7.39
CA ARG A 35 -1.28 14.32 -8.14
C ARG A 35 0.07 14.84 -8.63
N PRO A 36 0.25 16.10 -9.06
CA PRO A 36 1.56 16.58 -9.51
C PRO A 36 2.70 16.41 -8.50
N LEU A 37 2.38 16.38 -7.20
CA LEU A 37 3.36 16.18 -6.13
C LEU A 37 3.33 14.76 -5.54
N MET A 38 2.43 13.88 -6.00
CA MET A 38 2.44 12.48 -5.56
C MET A 38 3.71 11.75 -6.06
N THR A 39 4.11 10.74 -5.31
CA THR A 39 5.09 9.72 -5.72
C THR A 39 4.46 8.71 -6.70
N PRO A 40 5.28 7.91 -7.43
CA PRO A 40 4.79 6.83 -8.30
C PRO A 40 3.81 5.90 -7.59
N VAL A 41 2.81 5.37 -8.28
CA VAL A 41 1.79 4.53 -7.64
C VAL A 41 2.38 3.18 -7.23
N GLU A 42 2.18 2.84 -5.96
CA GLU A 42 2.65 1.60 -5.37
C GLU A 42 1.84 0.39 -5.81
N ASN A 43 2.47 -0.79 -5.74
CA ASN A 43 1.79 -2.07 -5.90
C ASN A 43 1.98 -2.92 -4.64
N GLN A 44 0.89 -3.20 -3.93
CA GLN A 44 0.91 -4.03 -2.72
C GLN A 44 1.02 -5.54 -3.02
N GLY A 45 0.79 -5.95 -4.27
CA GLY A 45 0.73 -7.36 -4.67
C GLY A 45 -0.29 -8.15 -3.84
N GLU A 46 0.13 -9.31 -3.36
CA GLU A 46 -0.71 -10.25 -2.62
C GLU A 46 -0.80 -9.96 -1.10
N LEU A 47 -0.04 -8.97 -0.60
CA LEU A 47 0.00 -8.68 0.84
C LEU A 47 -1.22 -7.86 1.28
N GLN A 48 -1.67 -8.10 2.51
CA GLN A 48 -2.80 -7.40 3.12
C GLN A 48 -2.39 -6.04 3.70
N SER A 49 -1.64 -5.23 2.95
CA SER A 49 -0.95 -4.04 3.48
C SER A 49 -1.50 -2.69 2.97
N CYS A 50 -2.75 -2.65 2.49
CA CYS A 50 -3.31 -1.44 1.88
C CYS A 50 -3.32 -0.21 2.79
N THR A 51 -3.48 -0.39 4.10
CA THR A 51 -3.36 0.70 5.08
C THR A 51 -1.96 1.33 5.06
N ALA A 52 -0.91 0.51 5.09
CA ALA A 52 0.47 0.99 5.03
C ALA A 52 0.79 1.68 3.69
N ASN A 53 0.28 1.17 2.56
CA ASN A 53 0.47 1.80 1.25
C ASN A 53 -0.20 3.19 1.19
N ALA A 54 -1.43 3.32 1.68
CA ALA A 54 -2.13 4.61 1.71
C ALA A 54 -1.44 5.62 2.65
N ILE A 55 -0.92 5.16 3.78
CA ILE A 55 -0.19 5.97 4.76
C ILE A 55 1.17 6.43 4.20
N ALA A 56 1.95 5.53 3.60
CA ALA A 56 3.22 5.84 2.95
C ALA A 56 3.02 6.93 1.88
N GLY A 57 2.10 6.72 0.94
CA GLY A 57 1.84 7.68 -0.13
C GLY A 57 1.35 9.05 0.37
N ALA A 58 0.63 9.10 1.51
CA ALA A 58 0.23 10.36 2.13
C ALA A 58 1.44 11.12 2.67
N TYR A 59 2.35 10.42 3.34
CA TYR A 59 3.48 11.04 4.00
C TYR A 59 4.62 11.39 3.04
N GLU A 60 4.89 10.53 2.05
CA GLU A 60 5.80 10.84 0.94
C GLU A 60 5.39 12.11 0.19
N TYR A 61 4.09 12.29 -0.06
CA TYR A 61 3.58 13.53 -0.64
C TYR A 61 3.89 14.74 0.25
N LEU A 62 3.73 14.61 1.58
CA LEU A 62 4.00 15.71 2.51
C LEU A 62 5.50 16.05 2.55
N ILE A 63 6.36 15.03 2.56
CA ILE A 63 7.82 15.20 2.45
C ILE A 63 8.14 15.94 1.15
N LYS A 64 7.69 15.43 0.00
CA LYS A 64 7.95 16.02 -1.31
C LYS A 64 7.41 17.44 -1.44
N LYS A 65 6.24 17.73 -0.87
CA LYS A 65 5.67 19.08 -0.84
C LYS A 65 6.51 20.05 0.01
N HIS A 66 7.09 19.58 1.12
CA HIS A 66 7.85 20.43 2.02
C HIS A 66 9.30 20.63 1.56
N THR A 67 9.98 19.55 1.16
CA THR A 67 11.42 19.57 0.86
C THR A 67 11.73 19.55 -0.64
N GLY A 68 10.76 19.18 -1.48
CA GLY A 68 11.00 18.86 -2.89
C GLY A 68 11.68 17.50 -3.12
N ALA A 69 12.07 16.79 -2.06
CA ALA A 69 12.76 15.51 -2.16
C ALA A 69 11.78 14.38 -2.47
N HIS A 70 12.23 13.41 -3.25
CA HIS A 70 11.51 12.16 -3.47
C HIS A 70 12.01 11.12 -2.46
N VAL A 71 11.14 10.67 -1.58
CA VAL A 71 11.41 9.58 -0.63
C VAL A 71 10.42 8.47 -0.93
N ASP A 72 10.90 7.23 -0.85
CA ASP A 72 10.12 6.00 -1.00
C ASP A 72 10.13 5.31 0.36
N LEU A 73 9.03 5.39 1.11
CA LEU A 73 8.99 4.94 2.50
C LEU A 73 8.66 3.45 2.57
N SER A 74 9.39 2.72 3.43
CA SER A 74 9.16 1.28 3.60
C SER A 74 7.75 0.99 4.10
N ARG A 75 6.93 0.43 3.20
CA ARG A 75 5.56 0.04 3.53
C ARG A 75 5.53 -1.14 4.48
N LEU A 76 6.48 -2.07 4.39
CA LEU A 76 6.58 -3.18 5.33
C LEU A 76 7.00 -2.74 6.72
N PHE A 77 7.82 -1.69 6.86
CA PHE A 77 8.14 -1.13 8.16
C PHE A 77 6.89 -0.56 8.85
N ILE A 78 6.12 0.25 8.13
CA ILE A 78 4.84 0.79 8.62
C ILE A 78 3.88 -0.36 8.97
N TYR A 79 3.77 -1.35 8.08
CA TYR A 79 2.82 -2.45 8.23
C TYR A 79 3.17 -3.41 9.38
N TYR A 80 4.45 -3.73 9.58
CA TYR A 80 4.91 -4.55 10.70
C TYR A 80 4.61 -3.89 12.05
N ASN A 81 5.02 -2.63 12.21
CA ASN A 81 4.85 -1.91 13.47
C ASN A 81 3.37 -1.63 13.79
N ALA A 82 2.54 -1.39 12.77
CA ALA A 82 1.08 -1.25 12.95
C ALA A 82 0.43 -2.54 13.49
N ARG A 83 0.84 -3.72 13.00
CA ARG A 83 0.39 -5.00 13.54
C ARG A 83 0.98 -5.29 14.91
N TRP A 84 2.25 -4.98 15.14
CA TRP A 84 2.90 -5.19 16.44
C TRP A 84 2.25 -4.37 17.55
N ARG A 85 1.81 -3.14 17.24
CA ARG A 85 1.02 -2.28 18.13
C ARG A 85 -0.25 -2.97 18.67
N ASN A 86 -0.78 -3.96 17.96
CA ASN A 86 -1.94 -4.75 18.34
C ASN A 86 -1.62 -6.24 18.61
N GLY A 87 -0.35 -6.63 18.64
CA GLY A 87 0.10 -8.02 18.86
C GLY A 87 -0.17 -8.98 17.69
N GLU A 88 -0.40 -8.46 16.48
CA GLU A 88 -0.76 -9.23 15.28
C GLU A 88 0.40 -9.41 14.27
N GLN A 89 1.63 -9.03 14.62
CA GLN A 89 2.79 -9.02 13.72
C GLN A 89 3.21 -10.41 13.19
N ARG A 90 2.61 -11.49 13.71
CA ARG A 90 2.88 -12.88 13.33
C ARG A 90 1.95 -13.41 12.22
N GLU A 91 1.05 -12.59 11.71
CA GLU A 91 0.13 -12.94 10.62
C GLU A 91 -0.01 -11.77 9.63
N ASP A 92 -0.17 -12.07 8.34
CA ASP A 92 -0.57 -11.09 7.32
C ASP A 92 -2.10 -10.95 7.35
N CYS A 93 -2.62 -10.18 8.31
CA CYS A 93 -4.06 -10.11 8.64
C CYS A 93 -4.69 -8.74 8.38
N GLY A 94 -4.02 -7.87 7.64
CA GLY A 94 -4.38 -6.45 7.58
C GLY A 94 -3.91 -5.65 8.80
N SER A 95 -4.35 -4.40 8.87
CA SER A 95 -4.13 -3.53 10.02
C SER A 95 -5.20 -2.42 10.06
N VAL A 96 -5.24 -1.71 11.18
CA VAL A 96 -6.02 -0.48 11.38
C VAL A 96 -5.21 0.73 10.88
N ILE A 97 -5.87 1.68 10.22
CA ILE A 97 -5.23 2.91 9.70
C ILE A 97 -4.55 3.68 10.84
N GLN A 98 -5.27 3.88 11.94
CA GLN A 98 -4.77 4.64 13.09
C GLN A 98 -3.48 4.04 13.68
N TYR A 99 -3.37 2.71 13.78
CA TYR A 99 -2.15 2.06 14.29
C TYR A 99 -0.93 2.28 13.38
N GLY A 100 -1.13 2.31 12.05
CA GLY A 100 -0.06 2.66 11.12
C GLY A 100 0.38 4.12 11.25
N MET A 101 -0.56 5.05 11.50
CA MET A 101 -0.22 6.45 11.74
C MET A 101 0.46 6.68 13.10
N GLU A 102 0.05 5.92 14.13
CA GLU A 102 0.74 5.91 15.44
C GLU A 102 2.16 5.36 15.31
N SER A 103 2.38 4.33 14.48
CA SER A 103 3.73 3.85 14.16
C SER A 103 4.59 4.95 13.53
N LEU A 104 4.06 5.73 12.58
CA LEU A 104 4.80 6.86 12.01
C LEU A 104 5.14 7.93 13.05
N ARG A 105 4.28 8.14 14.06
CA ARG A 105 4.56 9.10 15.13
C ARG A 105 5.68 8.60 16.04
N ASN A 106 5.63 7.33 16.39
CA ASN A 106 6.53 6.72 17.38
C ASN A 106 7.90 6.37 16.77
N PHE A 107 7.91 5.73 15.61
CA PHE A 107 9.13 5.24 14.98
C PHE A 107 9.51 6.03 13.74
N GLY A 108 8.54 6.67 13.07
CA GLY A 108 8.69 7.19 11.71
C GLY A 108 8.65 6.07 10.68
N ALA A 109 9.34 6.23 9.55
CA ALA A 109 9.52 5.18 8.55
C ALA A 109 10.87 5.31 7.84
N CYS A 110 11.58 4.21 7.65
CA CYS A 110 12.81 4.19 6.86
C CYS A 110 12.52 4.19 5.36
N ASP A 111 13.55 4.39 4.55
CA ASP A 111 13.47 4.22 3.10
C ASP A 111 13.19 2.75 2.75
N GLU A 112 12.40 2.51 1.70
CA GLU A 112 12.06 1.17 1.24
C GLU A 112 13.30 0.40 0.77
N LYS A 113 14.39 1.06 0.36
CA LYS A 113 15.68 0.38 0.11
C LYS A 113 16.28 -0.24 1.37
N VAL A 114 16.10 0.38 2.53
CA VAL A 114 16.63 -0.12 3.82
C VAL A 114 15.79 -1.28 4.33
N TRP A 115 14.47 -1.24 4.13
CA TRP A 115 13.56 -2.34 4.43
C TRP A 115 12.63 -2.65 3.23
N PRO A 116 13.11 -3.48 2.26
CA PRO A 116 12.44 -3.71 0.98
C PRO A 116 11.07 -4.38 1.07
N TYR A 117 10.19 -3.99 0.15
CA TYR A 117 8.87 -4.60 -0.02
C TYR A 117 8.96 -6.02 -0.61
N LYS A 118 9.29 -6.99 0.25
CA LYS A 118 9.38 -8.41 -0.09
C LYS A 118 8.38 -9.20 0.74
N SER A 119 7.49 -9.95 0.08
CA SER A 119 6.46 -10.74 0.78
C SER A 119 7.03 -11.72 1.81
N ALA A 120 8.24 -12.25 1.60
CA ALA A 120 8.93 -13.09 2.56
C ALA A 120 9.22 -12.39 3.90
N ALA A 121 9.47 -11.08 3.87
CA ALA A 121 9.79 -10.26 5.05
C ALA A 121 8.54 -9.74 5.77
N VAL A 122 7.32 -10.08 5.33
CA VAL A 122 6.08 -9.50 5.89
C VAL A 122 5.91 -9.79 7.38
N LEU A 123 6.46 -10.89 7.91
CA LEU A 123 6.39 -11.24 9.33
C LEU A 123 7.69 -10.95 10.09
N GLU A 124 8.72 -10.51 9.39
CA GLU A 124 10.04 -10.28 9.97
C GLU A 124 10.09 -8.90 10.63
N GLN A 125 10.70 -8.85 11.82
CA GLN A 125 10.96 -7.59 12.49
C GLN A 125 12.01 -6.80 11.69
N PRO A 126 11.77 -5.52 11.38
CA PRO A 126 12.78 -4.68 10.77
C PRO A 126 14.07 -4.64 11.59
N LYS A 127 15.22 -4.60 10.90
CA LYS A 127 16.54 -4.47 11.54
C LYS A 127 16.64 -3.17 12.34
N LYS A 128 17.51 -3.13 13.34
CA LYS A 128 17.74 -1.94 14.19
C LYS A 128 18.05 -0.69 13.36
N ARG A 129 18.88 -0.81 12.31
CA ARG A 129 19.19 0.28 11.38
C ARG A 129 17.95 0.92 10.74
N SER A 130 16.93 0.12 10.46
CA SER A 130 15.65 0.62 9.92
C SER A 130 14.96 1.54 10.91
N TYR A 131 14.97 1.21 12.20
CA TYR A 131 14.40 2.07 13.24
C TYR A 131 15.21 3.36 13.42
N THR A 132 16.54 3.29 13.40
CA THR A 132 17.41 4.47 13.48
C THR A 132 17.18 5.44 12.30
N GLN A 133 17.10 4.93 11.07
CA GLN A 133 16.80 5.78 9.92
C GLN A 133 15.36 6.33 9.98
N ALA A 134 14.41 5.53 10.48
CA ALA A 134 13.00 5.91 10.56
C ALA A 134 12.75 7.13 11.46
N GLU A 135 13.55 7.34 12.52
CA GLU A 135 13.41 8.47 13.44
C GLU A 135 13.38 9.84 12.74
N LYS A 136 14.06 9.95 11.60
CA LYS A 136 14.13 11.14 10.74
C LYS A 136 12.80 11.53 10.11
N PHE A 137 11.90 10.55 9.98
CA PHE A 137 10.63 10.67 9.27
C PHE A 137 9.45 10.44 10.24
N ARG A 138 9.52 11.04 11.43
CA ARG A 138 8.40 11.04 12.37
C ARG A 138 7.35 12.08 11.99
N VAL A 139 6.07 11.69 12.04
CA VAL A 139 4.95 12.63 11.85
C VAL A 139 4.66 13.40 13.14
N LEU A 140 4.36 14.69 13.03
CA LEU A 140 4.06 15.53 14.19
C LEU A 140 2.65 15.30 14.73
N ASP A 141 1.68 15.19 13.83
CA ASP A 141 0.29 15.03 14.20
C ASP A 141 -0.49 14.19 13.19
N MET A 142 -1.58 13.61 13.67
CA MET A 142 -2.61 12.97 12.86
C MET A 142 -3.96 13.41 13.37
N GLN A 143 -4.89 13.67 12.46
CA GLN A 143 -6.22 14.14 12.81
C GLN A 143 -7.29 13.36 12.06
N LYS A 144 -8.35 13.00 12.77
CA LYS A 144 -9.52 12.37 12.18
C LYS A 144 -10.28 13.40 11.34
N VAL A 145 -10.65 13.04 10.12
CA VAL A 145 -11.48 13.86 9.23
C VAL A 145 -12.89 13.27 9.20
N ASP A 146 -13.90 14.05 9.62
CA ASP A 146 -15.28 13.56 9.59
C ASP A 146 -15.77 13.37 8.13
N VAL A 147 -16.67 12.41 7.92
CA VAL A 147 -17.31 12.12 6.62
C VAL A 147 -18.29 13.25 6.28
N HIS A 148 -17.73 14.35 5.80
CA HIS A 148 -18.47 15.55 5.47
C HIS A 148 -17.82 16.22 4.26
N LEU A 149 -18.62 16.51 3.23
CA LEU A 149 -18.11 16.97 1.94
C LEU A 149 -17.27 18.24 2.09
N ASP A 150 -17.74 19.21 2.86
CA ASP A 150 -16.98 20.43 3.08
C ASP A 150 -15.69 20.17 3.88
N HIS A 151 -15.65 19.22 4.82
CA HIS A 151 -14.42 18.94 5.57
C HIS A 151 -13.36 18.34 4.66
N TRP A 152 -13.73 17.38 3.81
CA TRP A 152 -12.81 16.78 2.83
C TRP A 152 -12.34 17.80 1.80
N ARG A 153 -13.24 18.66 1.29
CA ARG A 153 -12.89 19.74 0.36
C ARG A 153 -11.89 20.71 0.98
N HIS A 154 -12.09 21.14 2.23
CA HIS A 154 -11.14 22.03 2.91
C HIS A 154 -9.81 21.33 3.20
N CYS A 155 -9.82 20.09 3.71
CA CYS A 155 -8.59 19.35 4.02
C CYS A 155 -7.70 19.20 2.76
N LEU A 156 -8.30 18.80 1.64
CA LEU A 156 -7.61 18.70 0.35
C LEU A 156 -7.20 20.06 -0.19
N ALA A 157 -8.04 21.09 -0.04
CA ALA A 157 -7.72 22.46 -0.48
C ALA A 157 -6.66 23.14 0.40
N GLU A 158 -6.45 22.70 1.64
CA GLU A 158 -5.31 23.01 2.51
C GLU A 158 -4.07 22.19 2.13
N GLY A 159 -4.22 21.27 1.19
CA GLY A 159 -3.16 20.48 0.57
C GLY A 159 -2.75 19.28 1.40
N TYR A 160 -3.66 18.75 2.23
CA TYR A 160 -3.48 17.49 2.98
C TYR A 160 -4.30 16.37 2.33
N PRO A 161 -3.65 15.29 1.86
CA PRO A 161 -4.32 14.07 1.46
C PRO A 161 -5.06 13.42 2.64
N ILE A 162 -6.09 12.63 2.33
CA ILE A 162 -6.89 11.92 3.35
C ILE A 162 -6.71 10.42 3.14
N VAL A 163 -6.12 9.74 4.10
CA VAL A 163 -6.14 8.26 4.17
C VAL A 163 -7.50 7.85 4.68
N PHE A 164 -8.19 6.93 4.00
CA PHE A 164 -9.52 6.50 4.39
C PHE A 164 -9.76 5.02 4.14
N GLY A 165 -10.57 4.42 5.00
CA GLY A 165 -11.18 3.11 4.78
C GLY A 165 -12.52 3.22 4.03
N CYS A 166 -12.88 2.20 3.25
CA CYS A 166 -14.23 2.05 2.72
C CYS A 166 -14.57 0.58 2.44
N ALA A 167 -15.86 0.31 2.27
CA ALA A 167 -16.38 -0.95 1.78
C ALA A 167 -16.30 -0.99 0.25
N LEU A 168 -15.91 -2.13 -0.30
CA LEU A 168 -15.88 -2.39 -1.74
C LEU A 168 -17.02 -3.34 -2.15
N PHE A 169 -17.41 -3.24 -3.42
CA PHE A 169 -18.44 -4.06 -4.06
C PHE A 169 -17.88 -4.61 -5.36
N GLU A 170 -18.49 -5.66 -5.92
CA GLU A 170 -18.09 -6.21 -7.23
C GLU A 170 -18.10 -5.15 -8.34
N SER A 171 -18.97 -4.12 -8.23
CA SER A 171 -18.96 -2.99 -9.16
C SER A 171 -17.66 -2.19 -9.16
N PHE A 172 -16.82 -2.31 -8.12
CA PHE A 172 -15.50 -1.69 -8.08
C PHE A 172 -14.58 -2.25 -9.17
N ASP A 173 -14.73 -3.52 -9.52
CA ASP A 173 -13.91 -4.20 -10.53
C ASP A 173 -14.16 -3.66 -11.96
N ASP A 174 -15.27 -2.93 -12.17
CA ASP A 174 -15.55 -2.20 -13.41
C ASP A 174 -14.69 -0.94 -13.60
N CYS A 175 -13.95 -0.50 -12.58
CA CYS A 175 -13.16 0.75 -12.60
C CYS A 175 -12.31 0.90 -13.88
N ASN A 176 -11.54 -0.13 -14.24
CA ASN A 176 -10.66 -0.12 -15.41
C ASN A 176 -11.46 0.02 -16.72
N ARG A 177 -12.59 -0.70 -16.81
CA ARG A 177 -13.48 -0.66 -17.99
C ARG A 177 -14.18 0.70 -18.14
N ARG A 178 -14.18 1.51 -17.08
CA ARG A 178 -14.80 2.84 -17.02
C ARG A 178 -13.78 3.96 -16.90
N HIS A 179 -12.55 3.73 -17.36
CA HIS A 179 -11.50 4.75 -17.40
C HIS A 179 -11.25 5.37 -16.01
N GLY A 180 -11.18 4.53 -14.98
CA GLY A 180 -10.94 4.94 -13.59
C GLY A 180 -12.19 5.35 -12.81
N VAL A 181 -13.38 5.45 -13.43
CA VAL A 181 -14.59 5.88 -12.71
C VAL A 181 -15.20 4.72 -11.93
N VAL A 182 -15.24 4.86 -10.60
CA VAL A 182 -15.85 3.86 -9.72
C VAL A 182 -17.38 3.99 -9.75
N PRO A 183 -18.12 2.93 -10.11
CA PRO A 183 -19.58 2.95 -10.06
C PRO A 183 -20.10 3.01 -8.63
N MET A 184 -21.21 3.72 -8.42
CA MET A 184 -21.99 3.52 -7.20
C MET A 184 -22.50 2.07 -7.15
N PRO A 185 -22.40 1.39 -6.00
CA PRO A 185 -22.88 0.03 -5.86
C PRO A 185 -24.40 0.00 -5.96
N ASP A 186 -24.97 -1.07 -6.53
CA ASP A 186 -26.41 -1.24 -6.47
C ASP A 186 -26.84 -1.33 -4.99
N PRO A 187 -27.86 -0.59 -4.53
CA PRO A 187 -28.34 -0.69 -3.16
C PRO A 187 -28.79 -2.11 -2.76
N GLN A 188 -29.10 -2.98 -3.73
CA GLN A 188 -29.40 -4.40 -3.51
C GLN A 188 -28.18 -5.31 -3.57
N ALA A 189 -27.01 -4.78 -3.93
CA ALA A 189 -25.78 -5.56 -4.01
C ALA A 189 -25.31 -5.97 -2.60
N VAL A 190 -24.73 -7.17 -2.54
CA VAL A 190 -23.99 -7.64 -1.38
C VAL A 190 -22.55 -7.16 -1.45
N ALA A 191 -21.88 -7.11 -0.29
CA ALA A 191 -20.45 -6.84 -0.17
C ALA A 191 -19.61 -7.61 -1.21
N ARG A 192 -18.51 -7.01 -1.69
CA ARG A 192 -17.46 -7.80 -2.37
C ARG A 192 -16.98 -8.88 -1.42
N GLY A 193 -16.82 -10.10 -1.91
CA GLY A 193 -16.45 -11.27 -1.12
C GLY A 193 -15.09 -11.10 -0.44
N GLU A 194 -14.02 -11.52 -1.11
CA GLU A 194 -12.65 -11.21 -0.68
C GLU A 194 -12.37 -9.71 -0.90
N HIS A 195 -11.55 -9.10 -0.03
CA HIS A 195 -11.26 -7.66 -0.09
C HIS A 195 -12.51 -6.76 -0.05
N GLY A 196 -13.50 -7.13 0.78
CA GLY A 196 -14.74 -6.37 0.98
C GLY A 196 -14.57 -5.02 1.67
N ARG A 197 -13.39 -4.76 2.25
CA ARG A 197 -12.96 -3.48 2.80
C ARG A 197 -11.58 -3.14 2.24
N HIS A 198 -11.29 -1.86 2.09
CA HIS A 198 -10.00 -1.41 1.55
C HIS A 198 -9.63 -0.03 2.09
N ALA A 199 -8.35 0.26 2.17
CA ALA A 199 -7.83 1.57 2.52
C ALA A 199 -7.14 2.20 1.30
N MET A 200 -7.43 3.47 1.04
CA MET A 200 -6.89 4.21 -0.09
C MET A 200 -6.59 5.65 0.31
N LEU A 201 -6.00 6.42 -0.61
CA LEU A 201 -5.60 7.81 -0.37
C LEU A 201 -6.39 8.76 -1.27
N CYS A 202 -7.16 9.66 -0.67
CA CYS A 202 -7.84 10.74 -1.39
C CYS A 202 -6.87 11.90 -1.60
N VAL A 203 -6.71 12.32 -2.86
CA VAL A 203 -5.69 13.27 -3.32
C VAL A 203 -6.26 14.45 -4.10
N GLY A 204 -7.57 14.63 -4.09
CA GLY A 204 -8.21 15.74 -4.79
C GLY A 204 -9.70 15.53 -4.98
N TYR A 205 -10.33 16.49 -5.63
CA TYR A 205 -11.75 16.45 -5.94
C TYR A 205 -12.08 17.35 -7.14
N SER A 206 -13.21 17.09 -7.78
CA SER A 206 -13.80 17.97 -8.78
C SER A 206 -15.30 18.12 -8.55
N ASP A 207 -15.75 19.35 -8.28
CA ASP A 207 -17.15 19.66 -8.02
C ASP A 207 -18.01 19.60 -9.30
N VAL A 208 -17.40 19.85 -10.46
CA VAL A 208 -18.09 19.74 -11.77
C VAL A 208 -18.44 18.28 -12.06
N ASP A 209 -17.50 17.38 -11.79
CA ASP A 209 -17.67 15.94 -11.98
C ASP A 209 -18.38 15.27 -10.79
N ARG A 210 -18.36 15.92 -9.61
CA ARG A 210 -18.83 15.41 -8.31
C ARG A 210 -18.15 14.10 -7.90
N VAL A 211 -16.82 14.08 -8.02
CA VAL A 211 -15.96 12.95 -7.67
C VAL A 211 -14.75 13.40 -6.84
N PHE A 212 -14.26 12.50 -6.01
CA PHE A 212 -12.94 12.54 -5.42
C PHE A 212 -11.92 11.87 -6.35
N ILE A 213 -10.68 12.35 -6.34
CA ILE A 213 -9.53 11.72 -6.99
C ILE A 213 -8.85 10.87 -5.94
N VAL A 214 -8.73 9.57 -6.18
CA VAL A 214 -8.25 8.59 -5.19
C VAL A 214 -7.08 7.80 -5.79
N ARG A 215 -5.95 7.76 -5.07
CA ARG A 215 -4.80 6.90 -5.36
C ARG A 215 -5.04 5.52 -4.74
N ASN A 216 -4.94 4.49 -5.57
CA ASN A 216 -4.97 3.10 -5.12
C ASN A 216 -3.53 2.57 -4.97
N SER A 217 -3.37 1.31 -4.57
CA SER A 217 -2.07 0.65 -4.35
C SER A 217 -1.94 -0.67 -5.12
N TRP A 218 -2.50 -0.73 -6.33
CA TRP A 218 -2.52 -1.92 -7.19
C TRP A 218 -1.72 -1.73 -8.48
N GLY A 219 -0.69 -0.88 -8.44
CA GLY A 219 0.12 -0.51 -9.60
C GLY A 219 -0.53 0.54 -10.50
N ASP A 220 0.27 1.10 -11.40
CA ASP A 220 -0.12 2.15 -12.36
C ASP A 220 -0.92 1.64 -13.56
N ASP A 221 -0.84 0.35 -13.87
CA ASP A 221 -1.68 -0.33 -14.87
C ASP A 221 -3.16 -0.45 -14.46
N TRP A 222 -3.47 -0.25 -13.17
CA TRP A 222 -4.83 -0.30 -12.67
C TRP A 222 -5.53 1.08 -12.74
N GLY A 223 -6.82 1.10 -13.04
CA GLY A 223 -7.64 2.32 -13.07
C GLY A 223 -7.21 3.29 -14.17
N ASP A 224 -7.01 4.55 -13.80
CA ASP A 224 -6.43 5.61 -14.63
C ASP A 224 -5.04 5.96 -14.08
N GLY A 225 -4.02 5.19 -14.47
CA GLY A 225 -2.64 5.39 -14.03
C GLY A 225 -2.42 5.11 -12.55
N GLY A 226 -3.14 4.13 -11.98
CA GLY A 226 -3.15 3.81 -10.55
C GLY A 226 -4.13 4.64 -9.71
N TYR A 227 -4.88 5.54 -10.34
CA TYR A 227 -5.91 6.36 -9.71
C TYR A 227 -7.31 5.91 -10.10
N CYS A 228 -8.28 6.29 -9.28
CA CYS A 228 -9.69 6.19 -9.61
C CYS A 228 -10.46 7.44 -9.18
N TYR A 229 -11.67 7.55 -9.72
CA TYR A 229 -12.58 8.66 -9.50
C TYR A 229 -13.81 8.17 -8.77
N MET A 230 -13.87 8.44 -7.46
CA MET A 230 -14.92 7.95 -6.59
C MET A 230 -16.04 8.99 -6.45
N PRO A 231 -17.32 8.63 -6.68
CA PRO A 231 -18.44 9.55 -6.53
C PRO A 231 -18.52 10.15 -5.12
N TYR A 232 -18.89 11.42 -5.00
CA TYR A 232 -19.14 12.04 -3.70
C TYR A 232 -20.14 11.25 -2.87
N ASN A 233 -21.23 10.78 -3.47
CA ASN A 233 -22.26 10.01 -2.75
C ASN A 233 -21.73 8.66 -2.22
N TYR A 234 -20.64 8.12 -2.79
CA TYR A 234 -20.02 6.90 -2.29
C TYR A 234 -19.29 7.21 -0.99
N LEU A 235 -18.29 8.11 -1.05
CA LEU A 235 -17.39 8.36 0.08
C LEU A 235 -18.07 9.17 1.20
N MET A 236 -19.10 9.95 0.88
CA MET A 236 -19.88 10.71 1.87
C MET A 236 -21.03 9.89 2.47
N SER A 237 -21.16 8.61 2.14
CA SER A 237 -22.06 7.70 2.82
C SER A 237 -21.35 7.07 4.02
N GLU A 238 -21.81 7.35 5.24
CA GLU A 238 -21.25 6.73 6.45
C GLU A 238 -21.31 5.19 6.41
N LYS A 239 -22.32 4.61 5.74
CA LYS A 239 -22.44 3.15 5.60
C LYS A 239 -21.39 2.52 4.69
N LEU A 240 -20.95 3.25 3.66
CA LEU A 240 -19.98 2.76 2.68
C LEU A 240 -18.55 3.16 3.06
N ASN A 241 -18.36 4.28 3.73
CA ASN A 241 -17.06 4.77 4.17
C ASN A 241 -16.67 4.25 5.58
N GLY A 242 -17.63 4.17 6.52
CA GLY A 242 -17.36 3.74 7.89
C GLY A 242 -16.77 4.83 8.80
N GLY A 243 -16.23 5.92 8.25
CA GLY A 243 -15.80 7.10 9.01
C GLY A 243 -14.39 7.04 9.59
N ASP A 244 -13.60 6.05 9.16
CA ASP A 244 -12.19 5.89 9.51
C ASP A 244 -11.32 6.63 8.49
N CYS A 245 -11.24 7.94 8.66
CA CYS A 245 -10.62 8.87 7.72
C CYS A 245 -9.67 9.80 8.47
N TRP A 246 -8.46 9.94 7.96
CA TRP A 246 -7.36 10.58 8.68
C TRP A 246 -6.48 11.39 7.74
N MET A 247 -5.90 12.44 8.31
CA MET A 247 -4.85 13.23 7.67
C MET A 247 -3.62 13.29 8.58
N LEU A 248 -2.44 13.43 7.98
CA LEU A 248 -1.16 13.63 8.66
C LEU A 248 -0.78 15.11 8.60
N ARG A 249 -0.15 15.64 9.66
CA ARG A 249 0.57 16.92 9.61
C ARG A 249 2.06 16.70 9.80
N GLY A 250 2.83 17.17 8.83
CA GLY A 250 4.28 17.26 8.90
C GLY A 250 4.79 18.53 9.59
N GLU A 251 3.99 19.62 9.65
CA GLU A 251 4.41 20.91 10.22
C GLU A 251 3.19 21.74 10.67
N GLU A 252 3.39 22.77 11.51
CA GLU A 252 2.34 23.72 11.92
C GLU A 252 1.83 24.59 10.76
N HIS A 253 2.67 24.92 9.77
CA HIS A 253 2.31 25.83 8.67
C HIS A 253 2.87 25.35 7.32
N LEU A 254 2.12 24.50 6.61
CA LEU A 254 2.43 24.22 5.21
C LEU A 254 2.30 25.50 4.36
N PRO A 255 3.17 25.71 3.35
CA PRO A 255 2.99 26.78 2.37
C PRO A 255 1.62 26.67 1.71
N GLN A 256 1.04 27.82 1.33
CA GLN A 256 -0.29 27.85 0.73
C GLN A 256 -0.34 26.92 -0.49
N PRO A 257 -1.36 26.05 -0.59
CA PRO A 257 -1.40 24.97 -1.58
C PRO A 257 -2.00 25.43 -2.92
N ASP A 258 -1.75 26.67 -3.34
CA ASP A 258 -2.30 27.19 -4.61
C ASP A 258 -1.83 26.39 -5.83
N GLU A 259 -0.70 25.67 -5.71
CA GLU A 259 -0.18 24.74 -6.71
C GLU A 259 -1.14 23.58 -7.06
N GLY A 260 -1.98 23.14 -6.12
CA GLY A 260 -2.96 22.07 -6.34
C GLY A 260 -4.33 22.58 -6.82
N TRP A 261 -4.54 23.89 -6.86
CA TRP A 261 -5.84 24.49 -7.17
C TRP A 261 -6.05 24.63 -8.66
N VAL A 262 -7.13 24.04 -9.18
CA VAL A 262 -7.44 24.12 -10.61
C VAL A 262 -8.61 25.08 -10.82
N ALA A 263 -8.30 26.27 -11.35
CA ALA A 263 -9.27 27.33 -11.55
C ALA A 263 -10.14 27.16 -12.82
N ASP A 264 -9.86 26.16 -13.66
CA ASP A 264 -10.69 25.95 -14.84
C ASP A 264 -12.01 25.25 -14.49
N GLY A 265 -13.13 25.79 -14.98
CA GLY A 265 -14.45 25.18 -14.81
C GLY A 265 -14.65 23.94 -15.70
N ARG A 266 -13.56 23.29 -16.12
CA ARG A 266 -13.60 22.16 -17.05
C ARG A 266 -13.75 20.85 -16.27
N PRO A 267 -14.58 19.92 -16.76
CA PRO A 267 -14.62 18.57 -16.22
C PRO A 267 -13.23 17.92 -16.27
N LEU A 268 -12.92 17.18 -15.21
CA LEU A 268 -11.78 16.27 -15.16
C LEU A 268 -12.04 15.07 -16.08
N LEU A 269 -13.26 14.53 -16.06
CA LEU A 269 -13.65 13.35 -16.81
C LEU A 269 -14.22 13.74 -18.17
N ARG A 270 -13.53 13.38 -19.26
CA ARG A 270 -13.98 13.67 -20.63
C ARG A 270 -14.69 12.46 -21.22
N GLY A 271 -15.83 12.71 -21.87
CA GLY A 271 -16.59 11.65 -22.54
C GLY A 271 -17.31 10.68 -21.60
N VAL A 272 -17.36 10.99 -20.31
CA VAL A 272 -18.10 10.22 -19.30
C VAL A 272 -19.50 10.80 -19.14
N ASP A 273 -20.52 9.94 -19.07
CA ASP A 273 -21.87 10.36 -18.72
C ASP A 273 -21.95 10.67 -17.20
N HIS A 274 -21.90 11.96 -16.86
CA HIS A 274 -21.96 12.42 -15.47
C HIS A 274 -23.25 12.02 -14.74
N SER A 275 -24.33 11.68 -15.45
CA SER A 275 -25.58 11.22 -14.83
C SER A 275 -25.42 9.85 -14.15
N LEU A 276 -24.41 9.07 -14.55
CA LEU A 276 -24.15 7.73 -14.03
C LEU A 276 -23.17 7.72 -12.85
N ILE A 277 -22.44 8.81 -12.61
CA ILE A 277 -21.43 8.90 -11.54
C ILE A 277 -22.10 8.85 -10.16
N ASN A 278 -23.02 9.77 -9.88
CA ASN A 278 -23.78 9.82 -8.62
C ASN A 278 -25.20 9.29 -8.85
N ARG A 279 -25.32 8.11 -9.48
CA ARG A 279 -26.57 7.52 -9.96
C ARG A 279 -27.66 7.42 -8.89
N TYR A 280 -27.28 7.00 -7.68
CA TYR A 280 -28.20 6.88 -6.55
C TYR A 280 -28.14 8.13 -5.67
N ARG A 281 -29.28 8.50 -5.09
CA ARG A 281 -29.38 9.63 -4.15
C ARG A 281 -28.56 9.34 -2.89
N PRO A 282 -28.11 10.37 -2.15
CA PRO A 282 -27.34 10.17 -0.91
C PRO A 282 -28.06 9.28 0.12
N ASP A 283 -29.40 9.36 0.17
CA ASP A 283 -30.26 8.61 1.09
C ASP A 283 -30.60 7.18 0.60
N ALA A 284 -30.06 6.75 -0.55
CA ALA A 284 -30.42 5.46 -1.15
C ALA A 284 -30.00 4.25 -0.30
N TYR A 285 -28.99 4.40 0.55
CA TYR A 285 -28.49 3.32 1.41
C TYR A 285 -29.03 3.41 2.84
N ASP A 286 -29.71 4.49 3.23
CA ASP A 286 -30.14 4.75 4.62
C ASP A 286 -31.10 3.68 5.16
N PHE A 287 -31.95 3.13 4.29
CA PHE A 287 -32.97 2.14 4.64
C PHE A 287 -32.55 0.69 4.38
N ILE A 288 -31.29 0.46 3.98
CA ILE A 288 -30.76 -0.86 3.67
C ILE A 288 -29.84 -1.30 4.80
N GLU A 289 -30.02 -2.54 5.23
CA GLU A 289 -29.18 -3.13 6.26
C GLU A 289 -27.86 -3.58 5.62
N LEU A 290 -26.90 -2.66 5.59
CA LEU A 290 -25.52 -2.91 5.19
C LEU A 290 -24.66 -2.88 6.44
N LEU A 291 -24.35 -4.06 6.97
CA LEU A 291 -23.46 -4.21 8.12
C LEU A 291 -22.03 -4.36 7.61
N PHE A 292 -21.42 -3.27 7.12
CA PHE A 292 -20.00 -3.28 6.75
C PHE A 292 -19.08 -2.88 7.88
N PHE A 293 -19.59 -2.23 8.93
CA PHE A 293 -18.81 -1.67 10.03
C PHE A 293 -19.68 -1.72 11.30
N GLY A 294 -19.05 -1.63 12.48
CA GLY A 294 -19.71 -1.73 13.77
C GLY A 294 -20.21 -3.14 14.12
N ARG A 295 -19.54 -4.19 13.65
CA ARG A 295 -19.80 -5.58 14.05
C ARG A 295 -18.96 -6.00 15.26
N ASP A 296 -19.36 -7.06 15.95
CA ASP A 296 -18.59 -7.62 17.08
C ASP A 296 -17.17 -8.11 16.69
N ASP A 297 -16.93 -8.36 15.40
CA ASP A 297 -15.62 -8.73 14.85
C ASP A 297 -14.78 -7.53 14.39
N ASP A 298 -15.28 -6.30 14.51
CA ASP A 298 -14.47 -5.11 14.24
C ASP A 298 -13.52 -4.80 15.39
N PHE A 299 -12.37 -4.20 15.05
CA PHE A 299 -11.40 -3.82 16.06
C PHE A 299 -11.97 -2.68 16.90
N HIS A 300 -11.92 -2.87 18.21
CA HIS A 300 -12.06 -1.75 19.13
C HIS A 300 -10.67 -1.17 19.34
N TYR A 301 -10.52 0.13 19.10
CA TYR A 301 -9.27 0.81 19.46
C TYR A 301 -8.94 0.49 20.93
N SER A 302 -7.71 0.05 21.15
CA SER A 302 -7.19 -0.26 22.47
C SER A 302 -5.96 0.61 22.75
N GLU A 303 -5.95 1.22 23.92
CA GLU A 303 -4.75 1.85 24.47
C GLU A 303 -3.74 0.83 24.97
N ASP A 304 -4.17 -0.42 25.19
CA ASP A 304 -3.29 -1.48 25.62
C ASP A 304 -2.31 -1.83 24.50
N VAL A 305 -1.02 -1.74 24.82
CA VAL A 305 0.09 -2.10 23.97
C VAL A 305 0.90 -3.19 24.66
N SER A 306 1.44 -4.15 23.91
CA SER A 306 2.30 -5.18 24.50
C SER A 306 3.50 -4.56 25.21
N SER A 307 3.91 -5.15 26.34
CA SER A 307 5.11 -4.71 27.09
C SER A 307 6.33 -4.66 26.19
N ASP A 308 6.49 -5.65 25.33
CA ASP A 308 7.66 -5.81 24.47
C ASP A 308 7.73 -4.69 23.42
N TYR A 309 6.58 -4.23 22.91
CA TYR A 309 6.52 -3.06 22.02
C TYR A 309 6.89 -1.78 22.77
N VAL A 310 6.40 -1.60 23.99
CA VAL A 310 6.70 -0.40 24.81
C VAL A 310 8.17 -0.37 25.19
N GLU A 311 8.71 -1.49 25.67
CA GLU A 311 10.13 -1.63 26.01
C GLU A 311 11.03 -1.37 24.80
N PHE A 312 10.65 -1.91 23.63
CA PHE A 312 11.40 -1.64 22.40
C PHE A 312 11.31 -0.16 21.99
N TYR A 313 10.11 0.44 22.02
CA TYR A 313 9.92 1.86 21.74
C TYR A 313 10.79 2.74 22.63
N GLU A 314 10.76 2.52 23.94
CA GLU A 314 11.60 3.27 24.89
C GLU A 314 13.10 3.04 24.65
N SER A 315 13.50 1.89 24.10
CA SER A 315 14.90 1.60 23.77
C SER A 315 15.41 2.31 22.51
N VAL A 316 14.51 2.70 21.60
CA VAL A 316 14.83 3.41 20.34
C VAL A 316 14.36 4.88 20.36
N GLU A 317 13.88 5.38 21.50
CA GLU A 317 13.49 6.78 21.63
C GLU A 317 14.73 7.64 21.96
N SER A 318 15.31 8.30 20.96
CA SER A 318 16.39 9.29 21.14
C SER A 318 15.84 10.72 21.37
N GLU A 319 16.61 11.60 22.04
CA GLU A 319 16.27 13.03 22.19
C GLU A 319 16.27 13.72 20.80
N VAL A 320 15.08 13.97 20.25
CA VAL A 320 14.82 14.40 18.86
C VAL A 320 15.52 15.72 18.47
N THR A 321 16.18 15.74 17.30
CA THR A 321 16.42 16.96 16.49
C THR A 321 15.74 16.81 15.14
N PHE A 322 14.90 17.77 14.76
CA PHE A 322 14.08 17.71 13.53
C PHE A 322 14.93 18.02 12.29
N ILE A 323 14.64 17.38 11.15
CA ILE A 323 15.23 17.73 9.85
C ILE A 323 14.48 18.96 9.31
N GLU A 324 15.11 20.12 9.37
CA GLU A 324 14.52 21.41 8.96
C GLU A 324 14.82 21.81 7.49
N ASP A 325 15.73 21.13 6.78
CA ASP A 325 16.11 21.50 5.41
C ASP A 325 16.76 20.39 4.55
N SER A 326 16.88 20.64 3.24
CA SER A 326 17.44 19.69 2.26
C SER A 326 18.97 19.52 2.36
N GLU A 327 19.68 20.52 2.90
CA GLU A 327 21.14 20.43 3.07
C GLU A 327 21.48 19.44 4.20
N SER A 328 20.69 19.41 5.29
CA SER A 328 20.75 18.38 6.33
C SER A 328 20.58 16.96 5.77
N TYR A 329 19.63 16.76 4.86
CA TYR A 329 19.43 15.46 4.20
C TYR A 329 20.65 15.00 3.40
N SER A 330 21.22 15.89 2.57
CA SER A 330 22.35 15.56 1.69
C SER A 330 23.67 15.33 2.43
N SER A 331 23.92 16.06 3.54
CA SER A 331 25.12 15.87 4.36
C SER A 331 25.08 14.56 5.14
N PHE A 332 23.89 14.09 5.49
CA PHE A 332 23.72 12.83 6.21
C PHE A 332 23.77 11.61 5.28
N GLU A 333 23.25 11.71 4.05
CA GLU A 333 23.41 10.63 3.05
C GLU A 333 24.90 10.30 2.82
N SER A 334 25.79 11.30 2.84
CA SER A 334 27.23 11.05 2.73
C SER A 334 27.82 10.36 3.96
N GLU A 335 27.30 10.63 5.16
CA GLU A 335 27.76 9.97 6.40
C GLU A 335 27.23 8.52 6.47
N GLU A 336 25.97 8.25 6.05
CA GLU A 336 25.45 6.88 5.96
C GLU A 336 26.16 6.04 4.90
N THR A 337 26.59 6.60 3.77
CA THR A 337 27.38 5.83 2.80
C THR A 337 28.75 5.42 3.34
N GLU A 338 29.31 6.17 4.30
CA GLU A 338 30.55 5.79 4.97
C GLU A 338 30.28 4.72 6.05
N GLU A 339 29.24 4.85 6.88
CA GLU A 339 28.86 3.81 7.85
C GLU A 339 28.39 2.50 7.21
N ASP A 340 27.61 2.53 6.11
CA ASP A 340 27.18 1.33 5.37
C ASP A 340 28.37 0.59 4.75
N SER A 341 29.43 1.33 4.39
CA SER A 341 30.70 0.72 3.95
C SER A 341 31.48 0.06 5.10
N GLU A 342 31.36 0.58 6.33
CA GLU A 342 32.01 -0.01 7.51
C GLU A 342 31.23 -1.23 8.03
N GLU A 343 29.89 -1.18 8.07
CA GLU A 343 29.05 -2.31 8.53
C GLU A 343 29.11 -3.49 7.55
N THR A 344 29.16 -3.24 6.23
CA THR A 344 29.37 -4.31 5.23
C THR A 344 30.76 -4.94 5.30
N LEU A 345 31.79 -4.15 5.63
CA LEU A 345 33.14 -4.68 5.86
C LEU A 345 33.23 -5.51 7.15
N GLU A 346 32.47 -5.15 8.20
CA GLU A 346 32.36 -5.94 9.42
C GLU A 346 31.59 -7.26 9.19
N GLU A 347 30.52 -7.25 8.39
CA GLU A 347 29.78 -8.46 7.99
C GLU A 347 30.64 -9.39 7.10
N GLU A 348 31.37 -8.87 6.11
CA GLU A 348 32.31 -9.68 5.30
C GLU A 348 33.44 -10.26 6.16
N SER A 349 33.92 -9.53 7.17
CA SER A 349 34.95 -10.05 8.09
C SER A 349 34.44 -11.16 9.02
N HIS A 350 33.16 -11.13 9.42
CA HIS A 350 32.56 -12.20 10.21
C HIS A 350 32.29 -13.45 9.36
N GLU A 351 31.92 -13.29 8.08
CA GLU A 351 31.77 -14.43 7.16
C GLU A 351 33.13 -15.08 6.84
N GLU A 352 34.22 -14.29 6.75
CA GLU A 352 35.58 -14.85 6.61
C GLU A 352 36.03 -15.58 7.89
N GLU A 353 35.75 -15.06 9.10
CA GLU A 353 36.08 -15.75 10.36
C GLU A 353 35.26 -17.05 10.56
N GLU A 354 33.98 -17.10 10.17
CA GLU A 354 33.20 -18.35 10.19
C GLU A 354 33.72 -19.39 9.17
N SER A 355 34.28 -18.94 8.04
CA SER A 355 34.89 -19.84 7.05
C SER A 355 36.25 -20.40 7.50
N GLU A 356 37.02 -19.65 8.31
CA GLU A 356 38.26 -20.14 8.93
C GLU A 356 37.99 -21.10 10.09
N GLU A 357 36.87 -20.96 10.82
CA GLU A 357 36.46 -21.90 11.86
C GLU A 357 35.91 -23.23 11.30
N GLU A 358 35.37 -23.27 10.07
CA GLU A 358 34.98 -24.52 9.40
C GLU A 358 36.20 -25.31 8.90
N GLU A 359 37.28 -24.66 8.43
CA GLU A 359 38.52 -25.35 8.01
C GLU A 359 39.34 -25.90 9.19
N GLU A 360 39.23 -25.35 10.40
CA GLU A 360 39.88 -25.92 11.61
C GLU A 360 39.12 -27.11 12.22
N SER A 361 37.92 -27.44 11.71
CA SER A 361 37.10 -28.56 12.22
C SER A 361 37.31 -29.89 11.48
N GLU A 362 38.05 -29.90 10.36
CA GLU A 362 38.37 -31.12 9.59
C GLU A 362 39.73 -31.77 9.96
N GLU A 363 40.52 -31.22 10.89
CA GLU A 363 41.84 -31.76 11.26
C GLU A 363 41.91 -32.60 12.56
N GLU A 364 40.78 -32.85 13.26
CA GLU A 364 40.77 -33.66 14.50
C GLU A 364 39.91 -34.93 14.43
N GLU A 365 40.13 -35.80 13.43
CA GLU A 365 39.75 -37.23 13.51
C GLU A 365 40.85 -38.14 12.92
N ASP A 366 42.01 -38.21 13.57
CA ASP A 366 42.94 -39.33 13.40
C ASP A 366 43.70 -39.60 14.71
N GLU A 367 43.21 -40.54 15.53
CA GLU A 367 44.05 -41.50 16.28
C GLU A 367 43.19 -42.67 16.79
N GLY A 368 43.40 -43.89 16.26
CA GLY A 368 43.53 -45.07 17.14
C GLY A 368 42.71 -46.33 16.85
N GLU A 369 43.38 -47.30 16.18
CA GLU A 369 43.34 -48.76 16.38
C GLU A 369 42.05 -49.50 15.92
N GLY A 370 42.07 -50.54 15.08
CA GLY A 370 43.09 -51.53 14.73
C GLY A 370 42.41 -52.92 14.72
N ASP A 371 42.46 -53.62 13.58
CA ASP A 371 42.56 -55.09 13.41
C ASP A 371 41.86 -55.59 12.12
N GLU A 372 42.74 -56.01 11.18
CA GLU A 372 42.77 -57.30 10.48
C GLU A 372 41.43 -57.98 10.10
N ASP A 373 41.12 -58.11 8.80
CA ASP A 373 41.30 -59.37 8.05
C ASP A 373 40.67 -59.35 6.62
N GLU A 374 41.51 -59.81 5.68
CA GLU A 374 41.25 -60.69 4.51
C GLU A 374 40.23 -60.32 3.42
N ASP A 375 40.79 -60.05 2.23
CA ASP A 375 40.55 -60.69 0.92
C ASP A 375 39.11 -61.07 0.51
N GLU A 376 38.64 -60.53 -0.63
CA GLU A 376 38.45 -61.33 -1.86
C GLU A 376 38.02 -60.44 -3.05
N GLU A 377 38.57 -60.81 -4.21
CA GLU A 377 38.38 -60.29 -5.56
C GLU A 377 36.94 -60.54 -6.07
N ASP A 378 36.46 -59.74 -7.02
CA ASP A 378 35.94 -60.24 -8.32
C ASP A 378 35.15 -59.19 -9.13
N GLU A 379 35.69 -58.97 -10.35
CA GLU A 379 35.01 -58.94 -11.66
C GLU A 379 33.94 -57.83 -11.93
N GLU A 380 34.25 -56.82 -12.74
CA GLU A 380 34.08 -56.79 -14.21
C GLU A 380 32.71 -57.29 -14.70
N GLU A 381 31.90 -56.38 -15.27
CA GLU A 381 31.31 -56.59 -16.61
C GLU A 381 30.77 -55.26 -17.16
N GLU A 382 31.36 -54.84 -18.28
CA GLU A 382 30.83 -53.91 -19.27
C GLU A 382 29.63 -54.54 -20.01
N GLU A 383 28.72 -53.74 -20.59
CA GLU A 383 28.08 -53.84 -21.92
C GLU A 383 27.08 -52.67 -21.99
N GLU A 384 27.34 -51.56 -22.68
CA GLU A 384 27.28 -51.29 -24.13
C GLU A 384 25.88 -51.30 -24.79
N GLU A 385 25.79 -50.44 -25.81
CA GLU A 385 24.74 -50.17 -26.81
C GLU A 385 23.64 -49.16 -26.42
N GLU A 386 23.67 -47.91 -26.92
CA GLU A 386 23.43 -47.47 -28.33
C GLU A 386 22.11 -48.04 -28.88
N GLY A 387 21.19 -47.32 -29.52
CA GLY A 387 21.13 -46.00 -30.11
C GLY A 387 19.91 -45.97 -31.05
N SER A 388 19.72 -44.84 -31.73
CA SER A 388 18.83 -44.60 -32.90
C SER A 388 17.31 -44.58 -32.60
N ASP A 389 16.52 -43.55 -32.92
CA ASP A 389 16.40 -42.59 -34.05
C ASP A 389 15.10 -42.85 -34.82
N ASP A 390 14.66 -41.78 -35.48
CA ASP A 390 13.65 -41.65 -36.52
C ASP A 390 12.18 -41.60 -36.06
N ALA A 391 11.45 -40.47 -36.24
CA ALA A 391 11.15 -39.70 -37.46
C ALA A 391 10.16 -40.41 -38.41
N GLU A 392 9.49 -39.59 -39.24
CA GLU A 392 8.43 -39.85 -40.24
C GLU A 392 7.08 -39.27 -39.75
N GLU A 393 6.69 -38.05 -40.14
CA GLU A 393 6.11 -37.63 -41.44
C GLU A 393 5.02 -38.57 -41.97
N GLU A 394 3.84 -38.03 -42.22
CA GLU A 394 2.95 -38.36 -43.36
C GLU A 394 1.88 -37.24 -43.44
N GLU A 395 1.85 -36.55 -44.58
CA GLU A 395 0.75 -35.71 -45.08
C GLU A 395 -0.42 -36.61 -45.52
N ASP A 396 -1.67 -36.11 -45.57
CA ASP A 396 -2.51 -36.24 -46.77
C ASP A 396 -3.82 -35.39 -46.71
N SER A 397 -4.10 -34.87 -47.89
CA SER A 397 -5.18 -34.13 -48.56
C SER A 397 -6.65 -34.12 -48.08
N GLY A 398 -7.39 -33.12 -48.60
CA GLY A 398 -8.84 -33.15 -48.78
C GLY A 398 -9.49 -31.82 -49.19
N ASP A 399 -9.63 -31.62 -50.50
CA ASP A 399 -10.13 -30.46 -51.28
C ASP A 399 -11.62 -30.01 -51.12
N ASP A 400 -11.91 -28.94 -51.88
CA ASP A 400 -13.17 -28.51 -52.55
C ASP A 400 -14.06 -27.46 -51.82
N ASP A 401 -14.04 -26.20 -52.28
CA ASP A 401 -14.87 -25.59 -53.37
C ASP A 401 -16.10 -24.90 -52.73
N SER A 402 -16.67 -23.77 -53.15
CA SER A 402 -16.51 -22.80 -54.24
C SER A 402 -17.60 -21.73 -53.99
N ASP A 403 -17.42 -20.51 -54.52
CA ASP A 403 -18.42 -19.55 -55.00
C ASP A 403 -19.86 -19.57 -54.44
N ASP A 404 -20.35 -18.42 -53.96
CA ASP A 404 -21.25 -17.60 -54.79
C ASP A 404 -21.51 -16.20 -54.20
N SER A 405 -21.79 -15.31 -55.13
CA SER A 405 -21.92 -13.86 -55.06
C SER A 405 -23.35 -13.37 -54.72
N ASP A 406 -23.49 -12.04 -54.83
CA ASP A 406 -24.72 -11.23 -55.01
C ASP A 406 -25.21 -10.56 -53.71
N ASP A 407 -25.01 -9.25 -53.53
CA ASP A 407 -25.78 -8.12 -54.13
C ASP A 407 -27.29 -8.28 -53.89
N ASP A 408 -27.89 -7.41 -53.07
CA ASP A 408 -28.94 -6.48 -53.56
C ASP A 408 -29.35 -5.45 -52.49
N ASP A 409 -29.72 -4.29 -53.03
CA ASP A 409 -30.19 -3.05 -52.45
C ASP A 409 -31.59 -3.11 -51.80
N GLY A 410 -31.97 -2.02 -51.13
CA GLY A 410 -33.36 -1.55 -51.01
C GLY A 410 -33.85 -1.42 -49.56
N ASP A 411 -33.86 -0.20 -48.99
CA ASP A 411 -34.87 0.87 -49.10
C ASP A 411 -36.12 0.69 -48.21
N ASP A 412 -36.40 1.78 -47.49
CA ASP A 412 -37.70 2.33 -47.04
C ASP A 412 -38.72 1.44 -46.31
N ASP A 413 -38.92 1.73 -45.01
CA ASP A 413 -40.15 2.41 -44.50
C ASP A 413 -39.98 2.89 -43.04
#